data_AF-A0A6P8P6Q0-F1
#
_entry.id   AF-A0A6P8P6Q0-F1
#
_cell.length_a   1.000
_cell.length_b   1.000
_cell.length_c   1.000
_cell.angle_alpha   90.00
_cell.angle_beta   90.00
_cell.angle_gamma   90.00
#
_symmetry.space_group_name_H-M   'P 1'
#
loop_
_entity.id
_entity.type
_entity.pdbx_description
1 polymer ?
#
loop_
_entity_poly.entity_id
_entity_poly.type
_entity_poly.pdbx_seq_one_letter_code
_entity_poly.pdbx_strand_id
1 'polypeptide(L)'
;MHFYRFLDLVQRKYPNVTISPGWMTLYVPGLFNRTYTWKMIWKMYNLVKNLPQRITFPVRAVLIKPAWHYFNWLLKQSDRYSLTLWQGNTDPLTVKDLLYVRDNSRPEEIYYDIYEPILSQFKEAALKPNRRRFFYVGGNLLQYFHPKDSDGLLVHWHIASNKSELLRLLTERMGMLVLEIGAKNINGTLIPMVYLSTEASDLSLEHCLYLIYNCRNSWGVFLRIKTAEALPPVLRLLSVLWSRNRLLNPIWINMDISFGRFNTLGYMPGKEFLATINTFFPFVTIAPSWPKEALDGGYTSPLIEDMLSLCNGLWQEVSFQLQSAALAETWKDAVKLLEESPMYTLTLEHNHAQGSFNDGYRGLMSVRTHTEERVYYNLPSDYRQAFMTNIRKTL
;
A
#
# COMPACT_ATOMS: atom_id res chain seq x y z
N MET A 1 -26.27 -26.29 11.95
CA MET A 1 -25.41 -27.14 11.08
C MET A 1 -23.96 -26.71 11.29
N HIS A 2 -23.04 -27.59 11.71
CA HIS A 2 -21.63 -27.21 11.84
C HIS A 2 -21.11 -26.82 10.46
N PHE A 3 -20.60 -25.59 10.29
CA PHE A 3 -20.13 -25.04 9.01
C PHE A 3 -19.16 -25.97 8.27
N TYR A 4 -18.32 -26.71 9.00
CA TYR A 4 -17.44 -27.74 8.44
C TYR A 4 -18.18 -28.90 7.76
N ARG A 5 -19.33 -29.35 8.29
CA ARG A 5 -20.17 -30.37 7.65
C ARG A 5 -20.79 -29.88 6.35
N PHE A 6 -21.16 -28.59 6.30
CA PHE A 6 -21.64 -27.97 5.07
C PHE A 6 -20.53 -27.97 4.00
N LEU A 7 -19.32 -27.51 4.35
CA LEU A 7 -18.19 -27.48 3.42
C LEU A 7 -17.77 -28.88 2.95
N ASP A 8 -17.77 -29.87 3.83
CA ASP A 8 -17.47 -31.28 3.49
C ASP A 8 -18.50 -31.84 2.50
N LEU A 9 -19.80 -31.58 2.73
CA LEU A 9 -20.86 -32.03 1.83
C LEU A 9 -20.73 -31.38 0.45
N VAL A 10 -20.48 -30.07 0.40
CA VAL A 10 -20.29 -29.33 -0.86
C VAL A 10 -19.09 -29.88 -1.63
N GLN A 11 -17.96 -30.11 -0.97
CA GLN A 11 -16.78 -30.69 -1.62
C GLN A 11 -17.05 -32.07 -2.22
N ARG A 12 -17.80 -32.93 -1.52
CA ARG A 12 -18.10 -34.29 -2.00
C ARG A 12 -19.13 -34.33 -3.12
N LYS A 13 -20.13 -33.45 -3.09
CA LYS A 13 -21.29 -33.50 -4.00
C LYS A 13 -21.22 -32.50 -5.15
N TYR A 14 -20.60 -31.35 -4.92
CA TYR A 14 -20.53 -30.24 -5.86
C TYR A 14 -19.13 -29.58 -5.84
N PRO A 15 -18.06 -30.30 -6.23
CA PRO A 15 -16.69 -29.81 -6.12
C PRO A 15 -16.40 -28.57 -7.00
N ASN A 16 -17.21 -28.32 -8.03
CA ASN A 16 -17.01 -27.23 -9.00
C ASN A 16 -17.93 -26.02 -8.77
N VAL A 17 -18.69 -25.98 -7.67
CA VAL A 17 -19.60 -24.87 -7.37
C VAL A 17 -18.84 -23.66 -6.81
N THR A 18 -19.35 -22.45 -7.03
CA THR A 18 -18.92 -21.26 -6.28
C THR A 18 -19.58 -21.26 -4.91
N ILE A 19 -18.80 -21.17 -3.84
CA ILE A 19 -19.31 -21.11 -2.47
C ILE A 19 -19.48 -19.64 -2.06
N SER A 20 -20.60 -19.32 -1.40
CA SER A 20 -20.90 -17.96 -0.94
C SER A 20 -21.04 -17.87 0.59
N PRO A 21 -19.93 -17.90 1.36
CA PRO A 21 -20.00 -17.88 2.82
C PRO A 21 -20.05 -16.44 3.35
N GLY A 22 -21.10 -16.12 4.12
CA GLY A 22 -21.33 -14.79 4.67
C GLY A 22 -21.02 -14.64 6.17
N TRP A 23 -20.99 -13.39 6.62
CA TRP A 23 -20.97 -13.03 8.05
C TRP A 23 -22.37 -12.62 8.52
N MET A 24 -22.68 -12.91 9.78
CA MET A 24 -23.76 -12.20 10.46
C MET A 24 -23.23 -10.85 10.94
N THR A 25 -23.75 -9.77 10.38
CA THR A 25 -23.43 -8.39 10.81
C THR A 25 -24.62 -7.79 11.55
N LEU A 26 -24.40 -7.27 12.75
CA LEU A 26 -25.40 -6.45 13.44
C LEU A 26 -25.31 -5.02 12.90
N TYR A 27 -26.29 -4.63 12.09
CA TYR A 27 -26.41 -3.27 11.58
C TYR A 27 -27.84 -2.78 11.80
N VAL A 28 -27.95 -1.69 12.54
CA VAL A 28 -29.21 -1.00 12.79
C VAL A 28 -28.97 0.48 12.47
N PRO A 29 -29.57 1.03 11.39
CA PRO A 29 -29.40 2.43 11.01
C PRO A 29 -29.60 3.36 12.21
N GLY A 30 -28.65 4.28 12.44
CA GLY A 30 -28.72 5.26 13.53
C GLY A 30 -28.44 4.73 14.95
N LEU A 31 -28.35 3.41 15.17
CA LEU A 31 -28.16 2.80 16.50
C LEU A 31 -26.84 2.03 16.61
N PHE A 32 -26.57 1.10 15.69
CA PHE A 32 -25.35 0.29 15.68
C PHE A 32 -24.76 0.26 14.27
N ASN A 33 -23.63 0.95 14.10
CA ASN A 33 -22.89 0.99 12.83
C ASN A 33 -21.54 0.27 12.95
N ARG A 34 -21.56 -1.00 13.40
CA ARG A 34 -20.34 -1.81 13.47
C ARG A 34 -20.03 -2.39 12.09
N THR A 35 -18.88 -1.99 11.54
CA THR A 35 -18.34 -2.58 10.30
C THR A 35 -17.64 -3.92 10.57
N TYR A 36 -17.15 -4.55 9.51
CA TYR A 36 -16.35 -5.77 9.54
C TYR A 36 -15.02 -5.54 10.27
N THR A 37 -14.64 -6.49 11.13
CA THR A 37 -13.38 -6.44 11.88
C THR A 37 -12.35 -7.39 11.30
N TRP A 38 -11.07 -7.14 11.56
CA TRP A 38 -9.99 -8.03 11.17
C TRP A 38 -10.24 -9.48 11.61
N LYS A 39 -10.66 -9.67 12.87
CA LYS A 39 -10.98 -10.99 13.43
C LYS A 39 -12.05 -11.73 12.62
N MET A 40 -13.06 -11.02 12.11
CA MET A 40 -14.11 -11.61 11.27
C MET A 40 -13.54 -12.06 9.91
N ILE A 41 -12.73 -11.21 9.28
CA ILE A 41 -12.14 -11.49 7.97
C ILE A 41 -11.13 -12.63 8.07
N TRP A 42 -10.24 -12.60 9.07
CA TRP A 42 -9.27 -13.65 9.33
C TRP A 42 -9.91 -15.01 9.62
N LYS A 43 -11.00 -15.03 10.40
CA LYS A 43 -11.74 -16.26 10.67
C LYS A 43 -12.34 -16.83 9.38
N MET A 44 -12.93 -15.99 8.53
CA MET A 44 -13.48 -16.42 7.25
C MET A 44 -12.39 -16.96 6.32
N TYR A 45 -11.27 -16.24 6.19
CA TYR A 45 -10.13 -16.68 5.40
C TYR A 45 -9.64 -18.06 5.81
N ASN A 46 -9.44 -18.30 7.11
CA ASN A 46 -8.99 -19.62 7.60
C ASN A 46 -9.97 -20.76 7.33
N LEU A 47 -11.26 -20.46 7.22
CA LEU A 47 -12.28 -21.45 6.89
C LEU A 47 -12.25 -21.86 5.41
N VAL A 48 -11.84 -20.96 4.51
CA VAL A 48 -12.00 -21.16 3.06
C VAL A 48 -10.69 -21.28 2.28
N LYS A 49 -9.54 -20.93 2.89
CA LYS A 49 -8.23 -20.91 2.22
C LYS A 49 -7.83 -22.20 1.53
N ASN A 50 -8.18 -23.35 2.13
CA ASN A 50 -7.83 -24.67 1.62
C ASN A 50 -8.92 -25.28 0.73
N LEU A 51 -10.03 -24.58 0.50
CA LEU A 51 -11.09 -25.07 -0.40
C LEU A 51 -10.65 -24.88 -1.85
N PRO A 52 -10.84 -25.85 -2.76
CA PRO A 52 -10.50 -25.69 -4.18
C PRO A 52 -11.49 -24.80 -4.96
N GLN A 53 -12.73 -24.65 -4.46
CA GLN A 53 -13.80 -23.89 -5.12
C GLN A 53 -13.50 -22.40 -5.29
N ARG A 54 -14.15 -21.75 -6.27
CA ARG A 54 -14.28 -20.28 -6.26
C ARG A 54 -15.11 -19.85 -5.05
N ILE A 55 -14.73 -18.73 -4.44
CA ILE A 55 -15.40 -18.19 -3.25
C ILE A 55 -15.86 -16.77 -3.54
N THR A 56 -17.15 -16.48 -3.35
CA THR A 56 -17.65 -15.11 -3.35
C THR A 56 -18.14 -14.74 -1.96
N PHE A 57 -17.66 -13.63 -1.39
CA PHE A 57 -18.06 -13.23 -0.05
C PHE A 57 -19.23 -12.24 -0.16
N PRO A 58 -20.44 -12.56 0.35
CA PRO A 58 -21.54 -11.60 0.40
C PRO A 58 -21.25 -10.54 1.47
N VAL A 59 -21.06 -9.30 1.04
CA VAL A 59 -20.70 -8.15 1.87
C VAL A 59 -21.81 -7.11 1.80
N ARG A 60 -22.29 -6.65 2.96
CA ARG A 60 -23.29 -5.60 3.00
C ARG A 60 -22.65 -4.28 2.56
N ALA A 61 -23.11 -3.74 1.44
CA ALA A 61 -22.44 -2.65 0.72
C ALA A 61 -22.23 -1.40 1.60
N VAL A 62 -23.20 -1.05 2.46
CA VAL A 62 -23.09 0.14 3.34
C VAL A 62 -21.95 0.03 4.37
N LEU A 63 -21.50 -1.19 4.68
CA LEU A 63 -20.47 -1.44 5.69
C LEU A 63 -19.07 -1.57 5.10
N ILE A 64 -18.91 -1.63 3.78
CA ILE A 64 -17.65 -2.07 3.18
C ILE A 64 -16.54 -1.01 3.28
N LYS A 65 -16.87 0.27 3.04
CA LYS A 65 -15.87 1.34 2.94
C LYS A 65 -15.01 1.50 4.21
N PRO A 66 -15.58 1.51 5.43
CA PRO A 66 -14.77 1.56 6.66
C PRO A 66 -13.89 0.32 6.92
N ALA A 67 -14.18 -0.81 6.27
CA ALA A 67 -13.44 -2.06 6.40
C ALA A 67 -12.71 -2.47 5.11
N TRP A 68 -12.60 -1.55 4.15
CA TRP A 68 -12.11 -1.86 2.81
C TRP A 68 -10.71 -2.47 2.83
N HIS A 69 -9.82 -1.99 3.70
CA HIS A 69 -8.47 -2.50 3.85
C HIS A 69 -8.42 -4.00 4.16
N TYR A 70 -9.36 -4.53 4.95
CA TYR A 70 -9.43 -5.97 5.21
C TYR A 70 -9.95 -6.76 4.01
N PHE A 71 -10.89 -6.20 3.24
CA PHE A 71 -11.41 -6.84 2.03
C PHE A 71 -10.42 -6.78 0.87
N ASN A 72 -9.68 -5.68 0.73
CA ASN A 72 -8.55 -5.57 -0.18
C ASN A 72 -7.52 -6.65 0.14
N TRP A 73 -7.12 -6.79 1.41
CA TRP A 73 -6.25 -7.88 1.83
C TRP A 73 -6.82 -9.25 1.47
N LEU A 74 -8.10 -9.50 1.75
CA LEU A 74 -8.76 -10.78 1.49
C LEU A 74 -8.70 -11.11 -0.01
N LEU A 75 -9.08 -10.19 -0.89
CA LEU A 75 -9.06 -10.38 -2.35
C LEU A 75 -7.66 -10.71 -2.89
N LYS A 76 -6.60 -10.25 -2.22
CA LYS A 76 -5.21 -10.55 -2.63
C LYS A 76 -4.73 -11.93 -2.22
N GLN A 77 -5.44 -12.64 -1.34
CA GLN A 77 -5.01 -13.96 -0.88
C GLN A 77 -5.24 -15.06 -1.93
N SER A 78 -6.18 -14.88 -2.86
CA SER A 78 -6.42 -15.82 -3.96
C SER A 78 -7.23 -15.17 -5.07
N ASP A 79 -6.87 -15.44 -6.32
CA ASP A 79 -7.64 -15.13 -7.54
C ASP A 79 -9.03 -15.79 -7.59
N ARG A 80 -9.27 -16.80 -6.75
CA ARG A 80 -10.58 -17.45 -6.57
C ARG A 80 -11.58 -16.60 -5.79
N TYR A 81 -11.12 -15.54 -5.15
CA TYR A 81 -11.92 -14.74 -4.24
C TYR A 81 -12.56 -13.55 -4.95
N SER A 82 -13.85 -13.37 -4.72
CA SER A 82 -14.62 -12.20 -5.16
C SER A 82 -15.52 -11.71 -4.03
N LEU A 83 -16.09 -10.51 -4.16
CA LEU A 83 -17.12 -9.98 -3.27
C LEU A 83 -18.45 -9.87 -4.02
N THR A 84 -19.55 -10.20 -3.35
CA THR A 84 -20.90 -9.85 -3.80
C THR A 84 -21.44 -8.78 -2.87
N LEU A 85 -21.48 -7.53 -3.34
CA LEU A 85 -21.99 -6.41 -2.57
C LEU A 85 -23.51 -6.43 -2.61
N TRP A 86 -24.16 -6.59 -1.46
CA TRP A 86 -25.61 -6.58 -1.36
C TRP A 86 -26.13 -5.38 -0.56
N GLN A 87 -27.31 -4.91 -0.92
CA GLN A 87 -28.00 -3.80 -0.27
C GLN A 87 -29.23 -4.31 0.50
N GLY A 88 -29.42 -3.86 1.75
CA GLY A 88 -30.69 -4.01 2.46
C GLY A 88 -31.64 -2.83 2.22
N ASN A 89 -32.95 -3.06 2.39
CA ASN A 89 -34.01 -2.10 2.08
C ASN A 89 -33.87 -0.73 2.75
N THR A 90 -33.25 -0.67 3.93
CA THR A 90 -33.09 0.56 4.73
C THR A 90 -31.65 1.08 4.75
N ASP A 91 -30.77 0.51 3.93
CA ASP A 91 -29.36 0.90 3.91
C ASP A 91 -29.20 2.26 3.22
N PRO A 92 -28.58 3.26 3.87
CA PRO A 92 -28.25 4.56 3.27
C PRO A 92 -27.02 4.45 2.35
N LEU A 93 -27.03 3.49 1.43
CA LEU A 93 -25.95 3.27 0.48
C LEU A 93 -25.89 4.42 -0.52
N THR A 94 -24.69 4.94 -0.78
CA THR A 94 -24.49 6.01 -1.76
C THR A 94 -23.72 5.52 -2.99
N VAL A 95 -23.91 6.21 -4.12
CA VAL A 95 -23.08 5.99 -5.34
C VAL A 95 -21.60 6.15 -5.02
N LYS A 96 -21.23 7.08 -4.12
CA LYS A 96 -19.84 7.31 -3.72
C LYS A 96 -19.21 6.10 -3.04
N ASP A 97 -19.97 5.35 -2.25
CA ASP A 97 -19.48 4.13 -1.59
C ASP A 97 -19.18 3.02 -2.60
N LEU A 98 -20.04 2.87 -3.61
CA LEU A 98 -19.84 1.91 -4.70
C LEU A 98 -18.67 2.32 -5.61
N LEU A 99 -18.53 3.62 -5.91
CA LEU A 99 -17.38 4.14 -6.65
C LEU A 99 -16.07 3.94 -5.89
N TYR A 100 -16.08 4.07 -4.56
CA TYR A 100 -14.90 3.78 -3.73
C TYR A 100 -14.46 2.32 -3.88
N VAL A 101 -15.38 1.35 -3.82
CA VAL A 101 -15.01 -0.06 -4.06
C VAL A 101 -14.52 -0.25 -5.49
N ARG A 102 -15.23 0.32 -6.47
CA ARG A 102 -14.89 0.18 -7.89
C ARG A 102 -13.51 0.74 -8.25
N ASP A 103 -13.09 1.83 -7.59
CA ASP A 103 -11.79 2.45 -7.82
C ASP A 103 -10.61 1.66 -7.26
N ASN A 104 -10.88 0.70 -6.38
CA ASN A 104 -9.87 -0.02 -5.62
C ASN A 104 -9.87 -1.53 -5.87
N SER A 105 -10.67 -2.01 -6.82
CA SER A 105 -10.80 -3.42 -7.16
C SER A 105 -10.74 -3.64 -8.66
N ARG A 106 -10.43 -4.87 -9.06
CA ARG A 106 -10.58 -5.26 -10.46
C ARG A 106 -12.06 -5.51 -10.77
N PRO A 107 -12.52 -5.19 -11.99
CA PRO A 107 -13.92 -5.37 -12.36
C PRO A 107 -14.50 -6.76 -12.10
N GLU A 108 -13.70 -7.79 -12.31
CA GLU A 108 -14.03 -9.20 -12.15
C GLU A 108 -14.10 -9.67 -10.68
N GLU A 109 -13.58 -8.87 -9.74
CA GLU A 109 -13.56 -9.21 -8.31
C GLU A 109 -14.86 -8.84 -7.60
N ILE A 110 -15.70 -7.98 -8.18
CA ILE A 110 -16.87 -7.39 -7.50
C ILE A 110 -18.16 -7.60 -8.29
N TYR A 111 -19.12 -8.27 -7.65
CA TYR A 111 -20.50 -8.41 -8.10
C TYR A 111 -21.42 -7.48 -7.31
N TYR A 112 -22.48 -6.97 -7.95
CA TYR A 112 -23.37 -5.97 -7.37
C TYR A 112 -24.82 -6.49 -7.34
N ASP A 113 -25.34 -6.72 -6.13
CA ASP A 113 -26.74 -7.00 -5.81
C ASP A 113 -27.35 -5.75 -5.13
N ILE A 114 -27.54 -4.71 -5.94
CA ILE A 114 -27.90 -3.35 -5.50
C ILE A 114 -29.20 -2.94 -6.16
N TYR A 115 -30.09 -2.29 -5.40
CA TYR A 115 -31.40 -1.87 -5.90
C TYR A 115 -31.32 -0.62 -6.77
N GLU A 116 -32.31 -0.47 -7.66
CA GLU A 116 -32.52 0.77 -8.40
C GLU A 116 -33.12 1.85 -7.49
N PRO A 117 -32.85 3.15 -7.75
CA PRO A 117 -32.11 3.70 -8.89
C PRO A 117 -30.59 3.78 -8.68
N ILE A 118 -30.08 3.35 -7.52
CA ILE A 118 -28.66 3.55 -7.14
C ILE A 118 -27.74 2.79 -8.10
N LEU A 119 -28.11 1.57 -8.51
CA LEU A 119 -27.32 0.77 -9.44
C LEU A 119 -27.12 1.47 -10.80
N SER A 120 -28.18 2.01 -11.40
CA SER A 120 -28.08 2.74 -12.66
C SER A 120 -27.24 4.02 -12.53
N GLN A 121 -27.45 4.80 -11.45
CA GLN A 121 -26.64 5.99 -11.17
C GLN A 121 -25.16 5.65 -10.96
N PHE A 122 -24.87 4.54 -10.29
CA PHE A 122 -23.51 4.05 -10.12
C PHE A 122 -22.87 3.67 -11.45
N LYS A 123 -23.57 2.91 -12.31
CA LYS A 123 -23.06 2.55 -13.64
C LYS A 123 -22.74 3.79 -14.48
N GLU A 124 -23.65 4.76 -14.51
CA GLU A 124 -23.42 6.02 -15.22
C GLU A 124 -22.19 6.75 -14.66
N ALA A 125 -22.08 6.89 -13.34
CA ALA A 125 -20.95 7.57 -12.71
C ALA A 125 -19.62 6.83 -12.88
N ALA A 126 -19.63 5.48 -12.86
CA ALA A 126 -18.44 4.66 -13.00
C ALA A 126 -17.85 4.70 -14.42
N LEU A 127 -18.69 4.91 -15.43
CA LEU A 127 -18.29 4.99 -16.84
C LEU A 127 -17.89 6.41 -17.29
N LYS A 128 -18.01 7.43 -16.43
CA LYS A 128 -17.62 8.81 -16.77
C LYS A 128 -16.11 8.89 -17.02
N PRO A 129 -15.67 9.34 -18.21
CA PRO A 129 -14.26 9.51 -18.51
C PRO A 129 -13.66 10.60 -17.61
N ASN A 130 -12.36 10.48 -17.30
CA ASN A 130 -11.60 11.47 -16.52
C ASN A 130 -12.18 11.79 -15.12
N ARG A 131 -13.05 10.92 -14.59
CA ARG A 131 -13.52 10.99 -13.21
C ARG A 131 -12.34 10.92 -12.24
N ARG A 132 -12.33 11.80 -11.25
CA ARG A 132 -11.42 11.67 -10.10
C ARG A 132 -11.77 10.40 -9.32
N ARG A 133 -10.81 9.48 -9.22
CA ARG A 133 -10.96 8.20 -8.50
C ARG A 133 -10.79 8.40 -7.00
N PHE A 134 -11.55 7.64 -6.21
CA PHE A 134 -11.41 7.57 -4.76
C PHE A 134 -10.46 6.45 -4.37
N PHE A 135 -9.16 6.68 -4.58
CA PHE A 135 -8.17 5.65 -4.30
C PHE A 135 -8.00 5.41 -2.79
N TYR A 136 -7.83 4.14 -2.42
CA TYR A 136 -7.51 3.68 -1.08
C TYR A 136 -6.05 4.02 -0.77
N VAL A 137 -5.83 4.75 0.32
CA VAL A 137 -4.52 5.34 0.64
C VAL A 137 -3.40 4.28 0.79
N GLY A 138 -3.74 3.07 1.24
CA GLY A 138 -2.80 1.95 1.35
C GLY A 138 -2.87 0.98 0.17
N GLY A 139 -3.41 1.43 -0.97
CA GLY A 139 -3.62 0.63 -2.17
C GLY A 139 -2.35 0.43 -2.99
N ASN A 140 -2.39 -0.58 -3.86
CA ASN A 140 -1.27 -1.00 -4.69
C ASN A 140 -0.93 0.04 -5.79
N LEU A 141 0.36 0.37 -5.96
CA LEU A 141 0.78 1.39 -6.92
C LEU A 141 0.49 1.03 -8.38
N LEU A 142 0.54 -0.25 -8.75
CA LEU A 142 0.23 -0.69 -10.12
C LEU A 142 -1.25 -0.46 -10.45
N GLN A 143 -2.14 -0.66 -9.47
CA GLN A 143 -3.57 -0.32 -9.61
C GLN A 143 -3.83 1.20 -9.64
N TYR A 144 -2.93 2.01 -9.09
CA TYR A 144 -3.06 3.47 -9.13
C TYR A 144 -2.55 4.03 -10.47
N PHE A 145 -1.31 3.70 -10.84
CA PHE A 145 -0.63 4.28 -12.00
C PHE A 145 -0.90 3.55 -13.32
N HIS A 146 -1.35 2.29 -13.28
CA HIS A 146 -1.55 1.43 -14.45
C HIS A 146 -0.36 1.46 -15.43
N PRO A 147 0.89 1.22 -14.95
CA PRO A 147 2.02 1.15 -15.85
C PRO A 147 1.83 0.05 -16.89
N LYS A 148 2.44 0.23 -18.06
CA LYS A 148 2.43 -0.78 -19.12
C LYS A 148 2.96 -2.12 -18.57
N ASP A 149 2.30 -3.21 -18.95
CA ASP A 149 2.67 -4.57 -18.57
C ASP A 149 2.73 -4.81 -17.04
N SER A 150 2.12 -3.91 -16.25
CA SER A 150 2.23 -3.89 -14.79
C SER A 150 3.66 -3.80 -14.25
N ASP A 151 4.61 -3.30 -15.05
CA ASP A 151 6.03 -3.20 -14.65
C ASP A 151 6.24 -2.03 -13.67
N GLY A 152 6.66 -2.36 -12.44
CA GLY A 152 6.94 -1.39 -11.40
C GLY A 152 8.13 -0.47 -11.71
N LEU A 153 9.00 -0.86 -12.66
CA LEU A 153 10.04 0.02 -13.19
C LEU A 153 9.42 1.23 -13.88
N LEU A 154 8.23 1.17 -14.46
CA LEU A 154 7.61 2.31 -15.16
C LEU A 154 6.96 3.34 -14.23
N VAL A 155 6.86 3.04 -12.92
CA VAL A 155 6.51 4.05 -11.92
C VAL A 155 7.71 4.97 -11.70
N HIS A 156 7.52 6.26 -11.95
CA HIS A 156 8.58 7.27 -11.79
C HIS A 156 8.60 7.79 -10.36
N TRP A 157 9.80 7.98 -9.81
CA TRP A 157 10.03 8.49 -8.47
C TRP A 157 10.75 9.83 -8.58
N HIS A 158 10.27 10.84 -7.87
CA HIS A 158 10.77 12.19 -7.93
C HIS A 158 11.10 12.70 -6.53
N ILE A 159 12.23 13.39 -6.40
CA ILE A 159 12.63 14.13 -5.20
C ILE A 159 12.69 15.60 -5.60
N ALA A 160 12.18 16.49 -4.75
CA ALA A 160 12.29 17.92 -4.95
C ALA A 160 13.33 18.51 -4.01
N SER A 161 14.28 19.26 -4.55
CA SER A 161 15.37 19.87 -3.78
C SER A 161 14.96 21.20 -3.15
N ASN A 162 13.97 21.88 -3.74
CA ASN A 162 13.40 23.15 -3.31
C ASN A 162 11.93 23.28 -3.72
N LYS A 163 11.26 24.35 -3.24
CA LYS A 163 9.84 24.58 -3.48
C LYS A 163 9.51 24.84 -4.96
N SER A 164 10.37 25.53 -5.69
CA SER A 164 10.17 25.82 -7.12
C SER A 164 10.19 24.54 -7.96
N GLU A 165 11.14 23.64 -7.67
CA GLU A 165 11.21 22.32 -8.29
C GLU A 165 9.98 21.48 -7.96
N LEU A 166 9.53 21.47 -6.70
CA LEU A 166 8.30 20.78 -6.30
C LEU A 166 7.09 21.25 -7.13
N LEU A 167 6.88 22.56 -7.24
CA LEU A 167 5.76 23.12 -7.99
C LEU A 167 5.84 22.78 -9.49
N ARG A 168 7.06 22.79 -10.05
CA ARG A 168 7.29 22.39 -11.44
C ARG A 168 6.97 20.92 -11.66
N LEU A 169 7.45 20.02 -10.78
CA LEU A 169 7.15 18.59 -10.84
C LEU A 169 5.64 18.36 -10.80
N LEU A 170 4.94 18.96 -9.84
CA LEU A 170 3.49 18.83 -9.68
C LEU A 170 2.68 19.25 -10.92
N THR A 171 3.24 20.13 -11.75
CA THR A 171 2.63 20.61 -12.99
C THR A 171 2.97 19.73 -14.20
N GLU A 172 4.24 19.31 -14.32
CA GLU A 172 4.78 18.68 -15.54
C GLU A 172 4.81 17.15 -15.51
N ARG A 173 4.76 16.54 -14.32
CA ARG A 173 5.02 15.12 -14.11
C ARG A 173 3.90 14.41 -13.35
N MET A 174 4.02 13.09 -13.32
CA MET A 174 3.23 12.17 -12.50
C MET A 174 4.16 11.10 -11.93
N GLY A 175 3.74 10.42 -10.86
CA GLY A 175 4.52 9.35 -10.23
C GLY A 175 4.49 9.42 -8.71
N MET A 176 5.53 8.89 -8.08
CA MET A 176 5.75 8.96 -6.63
C MET A 176 6.59 10.20 -6.31
N LEU A 177 6.12 11.01 -5.36
CA LEU A 177 6.89 12.09 -4.77
C LEU A 177 7.51 11.61 -3.45
N VAL A 178 8.83 11.63 -3.37
CA VAL A 178 9.60 11.25 -2.18
C VAL A 178 9.85 12.49 -1.34
N LEU A 179 9.37 12.45 -0.10
CA LEU A 179 9.44 13.56 0.85
C LEU A 179 10.16 13.11 2.11
N GLU A 180 11.20 13.84 2.49
CA GLU A 180 11.87 13.65 3.79
C GLU A 180 11.12 14.45 4.85
N ILE A 181 10.72 13.80 5.94
CA ILE A 181 9.83 14.38 6.93
C ILE A 181 10.50 14.43 8.30
N GLY A 182 10.49 15.61 8.91
CA GLY A 182 10.78 15.78 10.33
C GLY A 182 9.65 16.52 11.04
N ALA A 183 9.96 17.09 12.21
CA ALA A 183 9.00 17.86 13.00
C ALA A 183 9.62 19.16 13.52
N LYS A 184 8.79 20.21 13.59
CA LYS A 184 9.13 21.49 14.22
C LYS A 184 8.22 21.69 15.42
N ASN A 185 8.79 21.99 16.58
CA ASN A 185 8.01 22.33 17.77
C ASN A 185 7.61 23.80 17.70
N ILE A 186 6.30 24.08 17.64
CA ILE A 186 5.74 25.42 17.73
C ILE A 186 4.79 25.44 18.92
N ASN A 187 5.15 26.20 19.96
CA ASN A 187 4.37 26.36 21.18
C ASN A 187 3.94 25.02 21.84
N GLY A 188 4.84 24.04 21.90
CA GLY A 188 4.58 22.72 22.47
C GLY A 188 3.88 21.74 21.53
N THR A 189 3.56 22.16 20.30
CA THR A 189 2.95 21.30 19.28
C THR A 189 3.96 20.91 18.22
N LEU A 190 4.13 19.61 17.98
CA LEU A 190 4.97 19.10 16.89
C LEU A 190 4.21 19.17 15.56
N ILE A 191 4.74 19.96 14.63
CA ILE A 191 4.20 20.13 13.29
C ILE A 191 5.09 19.38 12.28
N PRO A 192 4.52 18.48 11.46
CA PRO A 192 5.29 17.78 10.43
C PRO A 192 5.78 18.72 9.32
N MET A 193 7.08 18.66 9.04
CA MET A 193 7.76 19.50 8.06
C MET A 193 8.40 18.65 6.96
N VAL A 194 8.35 19.14 5.72
CA VAL A 194 9.05 18.54 4.57
C VAL A 194 10.43 19.17 4.48
N TYR A 195 11.50 18.38 4.64
CA TYR A 195 12.88 18.83 4.45
C TYR A 195 13.23 18.85 2.97
N LEU A 196 13.72 20.00 2.51
CA LEU A 196 14.16 20.24 1.14
C LEU A 196 15.67 20.50 1.17
N SER A 197 16.45 19.79 0.35
CA SER A 197 17.91 19.71 0.50
C SER A 197 18.64 21.05 0.37
N THR A 198 18.08 22.05 -0.32
CA THR A 198 18.74 23.33 -0.58
C THR A 198 18.13 24.51 0.20
N GLU A 199 17.12 24.29 1.02
CA GLU A 199 16.43 25.35 1.77
C GLU A 199 16.23 24.93 3.23
N ALA A 200 16.39 25.86 4.18
CA ALA A 200 15.86 25.69 5.52
C ALA A 200 14.33 25.74 5.43
N SER A 201 13.69 24.62 5.14
CA SER A 201 12.31 24.61 4.67
C SER A 201 11.29 24.84 5.80
N ASP A 202 10.46 25.86 5.63
CA ASP A 202 9.22 26.07 6.40
C ASP A 202 8.00 25.43 5.72
N LEU A 203 8.19 24.47 4.79
CA LEU A 203 7.09 23.78 4.12
C LEU A 203 6.47 22.72 5.03
N SER A 204 5.27 22.98 5.55
CA SER A 204 4.51 21.97 6.29
C SER A 204 4.05 20.83 5.38
N LEU A 205 3.99 19.61 5.93
CA LEU A 205 3.45 18.46 5.21
C LEU A 205 1.99 18.68 4.81
N GLU A 206 1.20 19.35 5.65
CA GLU A 206 -0.20 19.67 5.34
C GLU A 206 -0.33 20.52 4.08
N HIS A 207 0.52 21.56 3.94
CA HIS A 207 0.52 22.39 2.74
C HIS A 207 0.99 21.60 1.51
N CYS A 208 2.01 20.75 1.65
CA CYS A 208 2.46 19.89 0.56
C CYS A 208 1.36 18.93 0.07
N LEU A 209 0.67 18.24 0.99
CA LEU A 209 -0.45 17.35 0.66
C LEU A 209 -1.64 18.12 0.07
N TYR A 210 -1.86 19.37 0.50
CA TYR A 210 -2.86 20.25 -0.12
C TYR A 210 -2.50 20.55 -1.58
N LEU A 211 -1.25 20.87 -1.89
CA LEU A 211 -0.82 21.09 -3.28
C LEU A 211 -1.08 19.84 -4.13
N ILE A 212 -0.66 18.67 -3.65
CA ILE A 212 -0.85 17.38 -4.33
C ILE A 212 -2.34 17.07 -4.54
N TYR A 213 -3.19 17.33 -3.54
CA TYR A 213 -4.63 17.11 -3.67
C TYR A 213 -5.28 17.99 -4.75
N ASN A 214 -4.71 19.17 -5.05
CA ASN A 214 -5.24 20.07 -6.08
C ASN A 214 -4.61 19.82 -7.47
N CYS A 215 -3.61 18.94 -7.58
CA CYS A 215 -3.05 18.53 -8.85
C CYS A 215 -4.04 17.68 -9.65
N ARG A 216 -3.99 17.86 -10.98
CA ARG A 216 -4.71 16.99 -11.93
C ARG A 216 -3.94 15.69 -12.22
N ASN A 217 -2.61 15.72 -12.14
CA ASN A 217 -1.76 14.57 -12.39
C ASN A 217 -1.82 13.56 -11.24
N SER A 218 -1.69 12.28 -11.57
CA SER A 218 -1.68 11.20 -10.58
C SER A 218 -0.38 11.21 -9.78
N TRP A 219 -0.48 11.44 -8.48
CA TRP A 219 0.66 11.52 -7.57
C TRP A 219 0.47 10.58 -6.40
N GLY A 220 1.42 9.68 -6.19
CA GLY A 220 1.60 8.99 -4.91
C GLY A 220 2.63 9.70 -4.05
N VAL A 221 2.61 9.45 -2.74
CA VAL A 221 3.50 10.13 -1.79
C VAL A 221 4.27 9.12 -0.97
N PHE A 222 5.59 9.23 -0.98
CA PHE A 222 6.48 8.42 -0.17
C PHE A 222 7.10 9.28 0.94
N LEU A 223 6.62 9.08 2.17
CA LEU A 223 7.04 9.84 3.35
C LEU A 223 8.18 9.10 4.05
N ARG A 224 9.41 9.62 3.95
CA ARG A 224 10.59 9.12 4.66
C ARG A 224 10.71 9.86 5.99
N ILE A 225 10.22 9.25 7.06
CA ILE A 225 10.25 9.84 8.39
C ILE A 225 11.69 9.77 8.92
N LYS A 226 12.28 10.93 9.25
CA LYS A 226 13.67 11.03 9.70
C LYS A 226 13.83 10.95 11.21
N THR A 227 12.78 11.27 11.97
CA THR A 227 12.81 11.22 13.45
C THR A 227 11.54 10.54 13.97
N ALA A 228 11.68 9.72 15.02
CA ALA A 228 10.56 8.99 15.61
C ALA A 228 9.42 9.93 16.09
N GLU A 229 9.77 11.11 16.60
CA GLU A 229 8.83 12.14 17.06
C GLU A 229 7.91 12.68 15.95
N ALA A 230 8.34 12.63 14.69
CA ALA A 230 7.54 13.09 13.56
C ALA A 230 6.46 12.08 13.13
N LEU A 231 6.60 10.79 13.45
CA LEU A 231 5.67 9.75 13.00
C LEU A 231 4.23 9.95 13.54
N PRO A 232 4.00 10.12 14.86
CA PRO A 232 2.64 10.31 15.37
C PRO A 232 1.90 11.55 14.81
N PRO A 233 2.50 12.76 14.72
CA PRO A 233 1.80 13.91 14.15
C PRO A 233 1.53 13.77 12.64
N VAL A 234 2.42 13.10 11.89
CA VAL A 234 2.16 12.76 10.48
C VAL A 234 0.92 11.88 10.35
N LEU A 235 0.85 10.79 11.09
CA LEU A 235 -0.29 9.85 11.01
C LEU A 235 -1.60 10.52 11.45
N ARG A 236 -1.57 11.37 12.48
CA ARG A 236 -2.74 12.17 12.89
C ARG A 236 -3.21 13.13 11.79
N LEU A 237 -2.28 13.82 11.13
CA LEU A 237 -2.59 14.67 9.98
C LEU A 237 -3.26 13.86 8.86
N LEU A 238 -2.71 12.69 8.52
CA LEU A 238 -3.28 11.82 7.49
C LEU A 238 -4.70 11.36 7.85
N SER A 239 -4.94 11.01 9.13
CA SER A 239 -6.27 10.66 9.63
C SER A 239 -7.29 11.79 9.46
N VAL A 240 -6.90 13.03 9.79
CA VAL A 240 -7.74 14.23 9.59
C VAL A 240 -8.04 14.44 8.11
N LEU A 241 -7.04 14.36 7.23
CA LEU A 241 -7.24 14.57 5.79
C LEU A 241 -8.09 13.45 5.16
N TRP A 242 -7.90 12.20 5.58
CA TRP A 242 -8.70 11.05 5.13
C TRP A 242 -10.17 11.20 5.51
N SER A 243 -10.47 11.56 6.76
CA SER A 243 -11.87 11.77 7.22
C SER A 243 -12.59 12.87 6.43
N ARG A 244 -11.83 13.83 5.90
CA ARG A 244 -12.32 14.93 5.04
C ARG A 244 -12.36 14.56 3.54
N ASN A 245 -12.09 13.31 3.17
CA ASN A 245 -11.94 12.84 1.78
C ASN A 245 -10.88 13.63 0.97
N ARG A 246 -9.82 14.12 1.63
CA ARG A 246 -8.72 14.86 1.00
C ARG A 246 -7.48 14.01 0.72
N LEU A 247 -7.54 12.70 0.98
CA LEU A 247 -6.50 11.73 0.61
C LEU A 247 -7.11 10.72 -0.35
N LEU A 248 -6.75 10.82 -1.63
CA LEU A 248 -7.29 10.01 -2.72
C LEU A 248 -6.16 9.39 -3.56
N ASN A 249 -5.01 9.17 -2.92
CA ASN A 249 -3.76 8.76 -3.55
C ASN A 249 -2.98 7.85 -2.61
N PRO A 250 -2.08 6.99 -3.14
CA PRO A 250 -1.28 6.11 -2.31
C PRO A 250 -0.32 6.91 -1.42
N ILE A 251 -0.22 6.52 -0.15
CA ILE A 251 0.73 7.07 0.81
C ILE A 251 1.53 5.93 1.43
N TRP A 252 2.83 6.05 1.32
CA TRP A 252 3.80 5.11 1.86
C TRP A 252 4.52 5.76 3.05
N ILE A 253 4.63 5.05 4.16
CA ILE A 253 5.35 5.50 5.35
C ILE A 253 6.62 4.67 5.50
N ASN A 254 7.76 5.34 5.39
CA ASN A 254 9.08 4.74 5.57
C ASN A 254 9.78 5.28 6.80
N MET A 255 10.55 4.40 7.42
CA MET A 255 11.54 4.72 8.42
C MET A 255 12.56 3.58 8.46
N ASP A 256 13.82 3.91 8.76
CA ASP A 256 14.84 2.93 9.11
C ASP A 256 14.54 2.44 10.54
N ILE A 257 14.31 1.15 10.73
CA ILE A 257 13.80 0.58 11.99
C ILE A 257 14.78 -0.39 12.63
N SER A 258 14.75 -0.47 13.96
CA SER A 258 15.56 -1.40 14.74
C SER A 258 14.74 -2.63 15.16
N PHE A 259 15.23 -3.84 14.87
CA PHE A 259 14.58 -5.09 15.32
C PHE A 259 15.53 -6.29 15.26
N GLY A 260 15.38 -7.23 16.19
CA GLY A 260 16.11 -8.50 16.18
C GLY A 260 17.63 -8.32 16.05
N ARG A 261 18.23 -8.92 15.01
CA ARG A 261 19.66 -8.85 14.72
C ARG A 261 20.13 -7.55 14.07
N PHE A 262 19.23 -6.76 13.47
CA PHE A 262 19.54 -5.39 13.02
C PHE A 262 19.18 -4.35 14.09
N ASN A 263 19.25 -4.74 15.37
CA ASN A 263 19.04 -3.82 16.46
C ASN A 263 20.17 -2.78 16.49
N THR A 264 19.85 -1.54 16.11
CA THR A 264 20.80 -0.44 15.97
C THR A 264 20.38 0.73 16.84
N LEU A 265 21.30 1.25 17.65
CA LEU A 265 21.02 2.35 18.57
C LEU A 265 20.63 3.63 17.80
N GLY A 266 19.64 4.36 18.31
CA GLY A 266 19.17 5.61 17.70
C GLY A 266 18.05 5.43 16.67
N TYR A 267 17.78 4.19 16.23
CA TYR A 267 16.66 3.87 15.35
C TYR A 267 15.44 3.43 16.17
N MET A 268 14.23 3.84 15.75
CA MET A 268 13.02 3.47 16.49
C MET A 268 12.75 1.96 16.38
N PRO A 269 12.31 1.29 17.46
CA PRO A 269 11.97 -0.13 17.44
C PRO A 269 10.87 -0.43 16.41
N GLY A 270 11.07 -1.45 15.58
CA GLY A 270 10.13 -1.83 14.53
C GLY A 270 8.71 -2.15 15.05
N LYS A 271 8.61 -2.77 16.24
CA LYS A 271 7.30 -3.03 16.88
C LYS A 271 6.57 -1.75 17.25
N GLU A 272 7.29 -0.72 17.70
CA GLU A 272 6.72 0.59 18.04
C GLU A 272 6.28 1.34 16.79
N PHE A 273 7.08 1.28 15.72
CA PHE A 273 6.73 1.82 14.41
C PHE A 273 5.38 1.25 13.90
N LEU A 274 5.24 -0.08 13.90
CA LEU A 274 4.00 -0.75 13.49
C LEU A 274 2.82 -0.44 14.43
N ALA A 275 3.04 -0.43 15.75
CA ALA A 275 2.01 -0.10 16.73
C ALA A 275 1.49 1.34 16.55
N THR A 276 2.39 2.27 16.25
CA THR A 276 2.05 3.69 16.01
C THR A 276 1.20 3.85 14.75
N ILE A 277 1.57 3.20 13.64
CA ILE A 277 0.77 3.17 12.41
C ILE A 277 -0.62 2.60 12.68
N ASN A 278 -0.70 1.45 13.35
CA ASN A 278 -1.95 0.77 13.67
C ASN A 278 -2.87 1.61 14.58
N THR A 279 -2.29 2.40 15.47
CA THR A 279 -3.03 3.24 16.42
C THR A 279 -3.61 4.48 15.75
N PHE A 280 -2.81 5.19 14.95
CA PHE A 280 -3.19 6.51 14.46
C PHE A 280 -3.78 6.50 13.05
N PHE A 281 -3.23 5.70 12.13
CA PHE A 281 -3.68 5.69 10.74
C PHE A 281 -3.21 4.43 9.98
N PRO A 282 -3.95 3.31 10.04
CA PRO A 282 -3.54 2.02 9.47
C PRO A 282 -3.74 1.90 7.95
N PHE A 283 -4.20 2.96 7.27
CA PHE A 283 -4.61 2.92 5.86
C PHE A 283 -3.47 3.31 4.90
N VAL A 284 -2.23 2.93 5.22
CA VAL A 284 -1.02 3.26 4.44
C VAL A 284 -0.31 1.98 3.98
N THR A 285 0.54 2.10 2.97
CA THR A 285 1.56 1.08 2.71
C THR A 285 2.71 1.29 3.68
N ILE A 286 3.12 0.21 4.35
CA ILE A 286 4.23 0.23 5.29
C ILE A 286 5.51 -0.04 4.50
N ALA A 287 6.50 0.84 4.59
CA ALA A 287 7.71 0.74 3.80
C ALA A 287 8.94 0.68 4.69
N PRO A 288 9.17 -0.42 5.45
CA PRO A 288 10.27 -0.49 6.40
C PRO A 288 11.62 -0.59 5.67
N SER A 289 12.65 -0.03 6.30
CA SER A 289 14.05 -0.11 5.90
C SER A 289 14.92 -0.66 7.04
N TRP A 290 16.10 -1.15 6.68
CA TRP A 290 17.16 -1.49 7.63
C TRP A 290 18.08 -0.28 7.86
N PRO A 291 18.60 -0.11 9.09
CA PRO A 291 19.72 0.79 9.37
C PRO A 291 20.89 0.47 8.46
N LYS A 292 21.57 1.49 7.92
CA LYS A 292 22.68 1.29 6.98
C LYS A 292 23.82 0.51 7.62
N GLU A 293 24.05 0.72 8.91
CA GLU A 293 25.07 0.07 9.73
C GLU A 293 24.84 -1.44 9.88
N ALA A 294 23.60 -1.90 9.72
CA ALA A 294 23.27 -3.32 9.76
C ALA A 294 23.54 -4.04 8.43
N LEU A 295 23.91 -3.32 7.37
CA LEU A 295 24.01 -3.83 5.99
C LEU A 295 25.45 -4.06 5.50
N ASP A 296 26.46 -4.01 6.37
CA ASP A 296 27.86 -4.26 5.99
C ASP A 296 28.06 -5.65 5.33
N GLY A 297 27.26 -6.64 5.72
CA GLY A 297 27.21 -7.98 5.12
C GLY A 297 26.12 -8.18 4.05
N GLY A 298 25.42 -7.12 3.65
CA GLY A 298 24.23 -7.17 2.80
C GLY A 298 22.99 -7.72 3.52
N TYR A 299 22.00 -8.16 2.73
CA TYR A 299 20.70 -8.67 3.19
C TYR A 299 20.76 -10.15 3.55
N THR A 300 21.53 -10.50 4.59
CA THR A 300 21.70 -11.90 5.02
C THR A 300 20.39 -12.57 5.44
N SER A 301 20.29 -13.90 5.31
CA SER A 301 19.08 -14.65 5.68
C SER A 301 18.56 -14.33 7.10
N PRO A 302 19.41 -14.23 8.15
CA PRO A 302 18.92 -13.86 9.48
C PRO A 302 18.28 -12.47 9.58
N LEU A 303 18.74 -11.49 8.79
CA LEU A 303 18.13 -10.15 8.74
C LEU A 303 16.77 -10.18 8.06
N ILE A 304 16.64 -10.99 7.01
CA ILE A 304 15.38 -11.21 6.29
C ILE A 304 14.38 -11.92 7.20
N GLU A 305 14.79 -12.98 7.90
CA GLU A 305 13.95 -13.70 8.87
C GLU A 305 13.42 -12.78 9.98
N ASP A 306 14.27 -11.90 10.52
CA ASP A 306 13.84 -10.96 11.56
C ASP A 306 12.85 -9.91 11.00
N MET A 307 13.04 -9.41 9.78
CA MET A 307 12.08 -8.50 9.15
C MET A 307 10.74 -9.19 8.86
N LEU A 308 10.76 -10.45 8.38
CA LEU A 308 9.56 -11.25 8.16
C LEU A 308 8.82 -11.52 9.46
N SER A 309 9.55 -11.87 10.52
CA SER A 309 9.00 -12.05 11.87
C SER A 309 8.32 -10.78 12.38
N LEU A 310 8.91 -9.61 12.14
CA LEU A 310 8.32 -8.33 12.49
C LEU A 310 7.04 -8.02 11.71
N CYS A 311 7.01 -8.32 10.41
CA CYS A 311 5.88 -8.04 9.52
C CYS A 311 4.79 -9.12 9.51
N ASN A 312 4.98 -10.21 10.24
CA ASN A 312 4.05 -11.33 10.29
C ASN A 312 2.65 -10.89 10.75
N GLY A 313 1.63 -11.31 10.00
CA GLY A 313 0.22 -11.07 10.32
C GLY A 313 -0.30 -9.66 10.01
N LEU A 314 0.50 -8.82 9.33
CA LEU A 314 0.03 -7.53 8.83
C LEU A 314 -1.02 -7.71 7.72
N TRP A 315 -2.06 -6.88 7.75
CA TRP A 315 -3.06 -6.79 6.67
C TRP A 315 -2.72 -5.69 5.65
N GLN A 316 -1.81 -4.79 6.00
CA GLN A 316 -1.33 -3.73 5.13
C GLN A 316 -0.45 -4.27 4.01
N GLU A 317 -0.42 -3.55 2.89
CA GLU A 317 0.66 -3.68 1.91
C GLU A 317 1.99 -3.34 2.58
N VAL A 318 3.03 -4.13 2.28
CA VAL A 318 4.39 -3.86 2.76
C VAL A 318 5.34 -3.77 1.56
N SER A 319 6.16 -2.72 1.54
CA SER A 319 7.17 -2.52 0.52
C SER A 319 8.54 -2.41 1.17
N PHE A 320 9.33 -3.47 1.10
CA PHE A 320 10.65 -3.49 1.73
C PHE A 320 11.62 -2.62 0.94
N GLN A 321 12.23 -1.66 1.62
CA GLN A 321 13.15 -0.72 0.98
C GLN A 321 14.55 -1.30 1.02
N LEU A 322 15.10 -1.57 -0.16
CA LEU A 322 16.38 -2.25 -0.35
C LEU A 322 17.39 -1.31 -1.03
N GLN A 323 18.60 -1.25 -0.50
CA GLN A 323 19.72 -0.53 -1.11
C GLN A 323 20.38 -1.43 -2.15
N SER A 324 20.40 -0.99 -3.40
CA SER A 324 20.87 -1.85 -4.48
C SER A 324 22.35 -2.22 -4.38
N ALA A 325 23.18 -1.28 -3.93
CA ALA A 325 24.60 -1.55 -3.67
C ALA A 325 24.84 -2.64 -2.61
N ALA A 326 23.96 -2.75 -1.60
CA ALA A 326 24.06 -3.76 -0.55
C ALA A 326 23.47 -5.13 -0.93
N LEU A 327 22.71 -5.21 -2.04
CA LEU A 327 22.07 -6.46 -2.49
C LEU A 327 23.06 -7.46 -3.12
N ALA A 328 24.22 -6.99 -3.60
CA ALA A 328 25.19 -7.73 -4.42
C ALA A 328 25.07 -9.28 -4.37
N GLU A 329 25.67 -9.95 -3.37
CA GLU A 329 25.66 -11.42 -3.26
C GLU A 329 24.45 -11.96 -2.48
N THR A 330 23.66 -11.09 -1.82
CA THR A 330 22.59 -11.46 -0.90
C THR A 330 21.19 -11.28 -1.47
N TRP A 331 21.07 -10.90 -2.76
CA TRP A 331 19.78 -10.66 -3.41
C TRP A 331 18.83 -11.85 -3.34
N LYS A 332 19.37 -13.09 -3.35
CA LYS A 332 18.57 -14.32 -3.25
C LYS A 332 17.83 -14.43 -1.93
N ASP A 333 18.43 -13.94 -0.85
CA ASP A 333 17.76 -13.90 0.45
C ASP A 333 16.72 -12.79 0.47
N ALA A 334 17.03 -11.61 -0.08
CA ALA A 334 16.09 -10.50 -0.14
C ALA A 334 14.81 -10.82 -0.95
N VAL A 335 14.90 -11.57 -2.05
CA VAL A 335 13.71 -11.92 -2.84
C VAL A 335 12.76 -12.89 -2.13
N LYS A 336 13.20 -13.62 -1.08
CA LYS A 336 12.33 -14.46 -0.24
C LYS A 336 11.24 -13.64 0.46
N LEU A 337 11.48 -12.34 0.67
CA LEU A 337 10.44 -11.42 1.16
C LEU A 337 9.17 -11.46 0.31
N LEU A 338 9.28 -11.69 -1.00
CA LEU A 338 8.13 -11.76 -1.91
C LEU A 338 7.34 -13.07 -1.79
N GLU A 339 7.93 -14.12 -1.20
CA GLU A 339 7.32 -15.45 -1.11
C GLU A 339 6.33 -15.54 0.06
N GLU A 340 6.57 -14.79 1.13
CA GLU A 340 5.79 -14.85 2.37
C GLU A 340 4.37 -14.28 2.25
N SER A 341 4.16 -13.31 1.36
CA SER A 341 2.85 -12.68 1.20
C SER A 341 2.66 -12.05 -0.18
N PRO A 342 1.45 -12.19 -0.78
CA PRO A 342 1.11 -11.46 -2.01
C PRO A 342 1.00 -9.94 -1.79
N MET A 343 0.95 -9.50 -0.53
CA MET A 343 0.93 -8.09 -0.13
C MET A 343 2.34 -7.49 0.01
N TYR A 344 3.37 -8.30 -0.19
CA TYR A 344 4.76 -7.88 -0.06
C TYR A 344 5.32 -7.52 -1.43
N THR A 345 6.01 -6.38 -1.45
CA THR A 345 6.70 -5.81 -2.61
C THR A 345 8.11 -5.39 -2.21
N LEU A 346 9.00 -5.23 -3.18
CA LEU A 346 10.33 -4.69 -2.99
C LEU A 346 10.43 -3.32 -3.65
N THR A 347 11.15 -2.39 -3.03
CA THR A 347 11.58 -1.15 -3.67
C THR A 347 13.09 -1.06 -3.64
N LEU A 348 13.71 -1.09 -4.82
CA LEU A 348 15.16 -0.96 -4.95
C LEU A 348 15.52 0.51 -5.07
N GLU A 349 16.28 1.02 -4.10
CA GLU A 349 16.84 2.36 -4.09
C GLU A 349 18.33 2.29 -4.46
N HIS A 350 18.73 3.12 -5.41
CA HIS A 350 20.14 3.42 -5.69
C HIS A 350 20.28 4.87 -6.13
N ASN A 351 20.96 5.69 -5.34
CA ASN A 351 21.10 7.12 -5.56
C ASN A 351 22.55 7.59 -5.48
N HIS A 352 22.81 8.86 -5.79
CA HIS A 352 24.17 9.42 -5.82
C HIS A 352 24.91 9.37 -4.48
N ALA A 353 24.20 9.34 -3.34
CA ALA A 353 24.82 9.19 -2.02
C ALA A 353 25.25 7.74 -1.74
N GLN A 354 24.79 6.77 -2.54
CA GLN A 354 25.13 5.35 -2.43
C GLN A 354 26.21 4.92 -3.43
N GLY A 355 26.75 5.85 -4.24
CA GLY A 355 27.81 5.59 -5.20
C GLY A 355 27.37 5.80 -6.65
N SER A 356 28.23 5.36 -7.58
CA SER A 356 27.98 5.41 -9.02
C SER A 356 26.89 4.42 -9.43
N PHE A 357 26.30 4.60 -10.62
CA PHE A 357 25.31 3.66 -11.15
C PHE A 357 25.80 2.19 -11.16
N ASN A 358 27.08 1.99 -11.47
CA ASN A 358 27.67 0.65 -11.59
C ASN A 358 27.71 -0.09 -10.25
N ASP A 359 27.81 0.62 -9.13
CA ASP A 359 27.87 0.02 -7.79
C ASP A 359 26.55 -0.67 -7.42
N GLY A 360 25.42 -0.13 -7.89
CA GLY A 360 24.09 -0.72 -7.68
C GLY A 360 23.63 -1.64 -8.82
N TYR A 361 24.22 -1.53 -10.01
CA TYR A 361 23.73 -2.20 -11.22
C TYR A 361 23.51 -3.71 -11.04
N ARG A 362 24.45 -4.39 -10.39
CA ARG A 362 24.36 -5.84 -10.16
C ARG A 362 23.16 -6.21 -9.29
N GLY A 363 22.89 -5.45 -8.23
CA GLY A 363 21.71 -5.67 -7.37
C GLY A 363 20.40 -5.44 -8.13
N LEU A 364 20.32 -4.34 -8.90
CA LEU A 364 19.15 -4.03 -9.73
C LEU A 364 18.85 -5.14 -10.74
N MET A 365 19.86 -5.56 -11.50
CA MET A 365 19.69 -6.60 -12.52
C MET A 365 19.38 -7.96 -11.91
N SER A 366 20.04 -8.34 -10.81
CA SER A 366 19.83 -9.66 -10.21
C SER A 366 18.38 -9.86 -9.76
N VAL A 367 17.80 -8.87 -9.08
CA VAL A 367 16.38 -8.92 -8.68
C VAL A 367 15.47 -8.88 -9.90
N ARG A 368 15.73 -8.00 -10.87
CA ARG A 368 14.89 -7.88 -12.07
C ARG A 368 14.85 -9.17 -12.90
N THR A 369 15.99 -9.83 -13.07
CA THR A 369 16.05 -11.12 -13.80
C THR A 369 15.28 -12.23 -13.11
N HIS A 370 15.05 -12.12 -11.80
CA HIS A 370 14.27 -13.08 -11.04
C HIS A 370 12.77 -12.78 -11.10
N THR A 371 12.37 -11.52 -10.97
CA THR A 371 10.96 -11.11 -11.05
C THR A 371 10.82 -9.64 -11.45
N GLU A 372 9.90 -9.38 -12.38
CA GLU A 372 9.44 -8.03 -12.72
C GLU A 372 8.17 -7.66 -11.94
N GLU A 373 7.46 -8.66 -11.41
CA GLU A 373 6.27 -8.44 -10.60
C GLU A 373 6.67 -8.01 -9.18
N ARG A 374 5.91 -7.06 -8.63
CA ARG A 374 6.03 -6.61 -7.23
C ARG A 374 7.38 -5.99 -6.86
N VAL A 375 8.12 -5.46 -7.84
CA VAL A 375 9.37 -4.72 -7.64
C VAL A 375 9.26 -3.31 -8.22
N TYR A 376 9.55 -2.30 -7.40
CA TYR A 376 9.66 -0.90 -7.78
C TYR A 376 11.11 -0.42 -7.73
N TYR A 377 11.40 0.67 -8.43
CA TYR A 377 12.75 1.18 -8.61
C TYR A 377 12.80 2.68 -8.32
N ASN A 378 13.28 3.05 -7.13
CA ASN A 378 13.51 4.43 -6.72
C ASN A 378 14.92 4.86 -7.17
N LEU A 379 15.04 5.31 -8.41
CA LEU A 379 16.29 5.70 -9.04
C LEU A 379 16.24 7.16 -9.51
N PRO A 380 17.32 7.95 -9.33
CA PRO A 380 17.48 9.22 -10.02
C PRO A 380 17.33 9.08 -11.53
N SER A 381 16.96 10.17 -12.20
CA SER A 381 16.58 10.14 -13.63
C SER A 381 17.68 9.60 -14.55
N ASP A 382 18.93 9.94 -14.27
CA ASP A 382 20.10 9.48 -15.03
C ASP A 382 20.38 7.99 -14.78
N TYR A 383 20.34 7.53 -13.53
CA TYR A 383 20.53 6.11 -13.19
C TYR A 383 19.41 5.25 -13.77
N ARG A 384 18.18 5.74 -13.73
CA ARG A 384 17.03 5.10 -14.37
C ARG A 384 17.20 4.99 -15.88
N GLN A 385 17.63 6.06 -16.55
CA GLN A 385 17.86 6.05 -18.01
C GLN A 385 18.98 5.07 -18.39
N ALA A 386 20.05 5.03 -17.61
CA ALA A 386 21.13 4.05 -17.76
C ALA A 386 20.59 2.62 -17.58
N PHE A 387 19.78 2.37 -16.55
CA PHE A 387 19.20 1.05 -16.29
C PHE A 387 18.29 0.59 -17.43
N MET A 388 17.37 1.44 -17.88
CA MET A 388 16.47 1.15 -19.00
C MET A 388 17.23 0.84 -20.29
N THR A 389 18.34 1.55 -20.54
CA THR A 389 19.19 1.33 -21.71
C THR A 389 19.88 -0.03 -21.65
N ASN A 390 20.33 -0.45 -20.46
CA ASN A 390 20.98 -1.74 -20.29
C ASN A 390 19.98 -2.91 -20.38
N ILE A 391 18.77 -2.78 -19.83
CA ILE A 391 17.73 -3.84 -19.95
C ILE A 391 17.42 -4.13 -21.43
N ARG A 392 17.28 -3.09 -22.26
CA ARG A 392 17.00 -3.22 -23.70
C ARG A 392 18.11 -3.89 -24.50
N LYS A 393 19.33 -3.97 -23.98
CA LYS A 393 20.46 -4.63 -24.65
C LYS A 393 20.56 -6.12 -24.29
N THR A 394 19.89 -6.54 -23.21
CA THR A 394 19.94 -7.91 -22.69
C THR A 394 18.72 -8.74 -23.10
N LEU A 395 17.68 -8.07 -23.61
CA LEU A 395 16.54 -8.66 -24.33
C LEU A 395 16.84 -8.65 -25.83
#